data_AF-A0A2H6ERA4-F1
#
_entry.id   AF-A0A2H6ERA4-F1
#
_cell.length_a   1.000
_cell.length_b   1.000
_cell.length_c   1.000
_cell.angle_alpha   90.00
_cell.angle_beta   90.00
_cell.angle_gamma   90.00
#
_symmetry.space_group_name_H-M   'P 1'
#
loop_
_entity.id
_entity.type
_entity.pdbx_description
1 polymer ?
#
loop_
_entity_poly.entity_id
_entity_poly.type
_entity_poly.pdbx_seq_one_letter_code
_entity_poly.pdbx_strand_id
1 'polypeptide(L)' 'MELYYETSLSAYILLQEVNKQLDIHESPEESKKNGNDKRIIKKCFKVIEERYPDFKEQEKIKHYIENIFSQ' A
#
# COMPACT_ATOMS: atom_id res chain seq x y z
N MET A 1 -18.12 9.74 4.91
CA MET A 1 -17.34 8.90 5.84
C MET A 1 -17.13 7.49 5.29
N GLU A 2 -18.12 6.88 4.64
CA GLU A 2 -18.03 5.54 4.04
C GLU A 2 -16.91 5.38 3.00
N LEU A 3 -16.82 6.28 2.01
CA LEU A 3 -15.79 6.21 0.94
C LEU A 3 -14.34 6.24 1.45
N TYR A 4 -14.09 6.93 2.56
CA TYR A 4 -12.76 7.03 3.16
C TYR A 4 -12.36 5.70 3.83
N TYR A 5 -13.32 4.98 4.41
CA TYR A 5 -13.11 3.68 5.01
C TYR A 5 -12.88 2.58 3.96
N GLU A 6 -13.62 2.61 2.85
CA GLU A 6 -13.45 1.64 1.76
C GLU A 6 -12.08 1.78 1.09
N THR A 7 -11.61 3.02 0.90
CA THR A 7 -10.30 3.30 0.29
C THR A 7 -9.16 2.88 1.22
N SER A 8 -9.26 3.17 2.52
CA SER A 8 -8.24 2.79 3.50
C SER A 8 -8.18 1.27 3.70
N LEU A 9 -9.33 0.58 3.70
CA LEU A 9 -9.40 -0.88 3.75
C LEU A 9 -8.78 -1.52 2.51
N SER A 10 -9.06 -0.98 1.32
CA SER A 10 -8.46 -1.44 0.06
C SER A 10 -6.94 -1.31 0.08
N ALA A 11 -6.41 -0.17 0.55
CA ALA A 11 -4.97 0.04 0.71
C ALA A 11 -4.34 -0.96 1.70
N TYR A 12 -5.00 -1.23 2.82
CA TYR A 12 -4.52 -2.18 3.82
C TYR A 12 -4.49 -3.62 3.30
N ILE A 13 -5.56 -4.07 2.63
CA ILE A 13 -5.62 -5.41 2.02
C ILE A 13 -4.52 -5.55 0.97
N LEU A 14 -4.35 -4.54 0.11
CA LEU A 14 -3.32 -4.56 -0.94
C LEU A 14 -1.91 -4.62 -0.35
N LEU A 15 -1.65 -3.89 0.73
CA LEU A 15 -0.38 -3.96 1.46
C LEU A 15 -0.11 -5.37 2.01
N GLN A 16 -1.12 -6.00 2.63
CA GLN A 16 -1.01 -7.37 3.15
C GLN A 16 -0.73 -8.39 2.04
N GLU A 17 -1.38 -8.26 0.89
CA GLU A 17 -1.12 -9.11 -0.27
C GLU A 17 0.31 -8.94 -0.79
N VAL A 18 0.78 -7.69 -0.90
CA VAL A 18 2.14 -7.40 -1.37
C VAL A 18 3.19 -7.94 -0.41
N ASN A 19 3.00 -7.77 0.90
CA ASN A 19 3.91 -8.32 1.91
C ASN A 19 4.00 -9.84 1.79
N LYS A 20 2.87 -10.54 1.61
CA LYS A 20 2.86 -11.99 1.34
C LYS A 20 3.60 -12.37 0.06
N GLN A 21 3.42 -11.61 -1.02
CA GLN A 21 4.12 -11.87 -2.30
C GLN A 21 5.64 -11.66 -2.20
N LEU A 22 6.08 -10.75 -1.32
CA LEU A 22 7.49 -10.42 -1.10
C LEU A 22 8.13 -11.26 0.01
N ASP A 23 7.37 -12.10 0.70
CA ASP A 23 7.77 -12.85 1.90
C ASP A 23 8.30 -11.94 3.01
N ILE A 24 7.63 -10.80 3.22
CA ILE A 24 7.96 -9.82 4.27
C ILE A 24 6.93 -9.96 5.40
N HIS A 25 7.42 -10.24 6.61
CA HIS A 25 6.61 -10.43 7.82
C HIS A 25 6.72 -9.26 8.81
N GLU A 26 7.41 -8.21 8.40
CA GLU A 26 7.69 -7.01 9.19
C GLU A 26 6.45 -6.11 9.28
N SER A 27 6.31 -5.38 10.39
CA SER A 27 5.41 -4.24 10.48
C SER A 27 5.87 -3.10 9.55
N PRO A 28 4.99 -2.15 9.18
CA PRO A 28 5.42 -0.99 8.38
C PRO A 28 6.60 -0.22 8.98
N GLU A 29 6.64 -0.07 10.30
CA GLU A 29 7.71 0.60 11.03
C GLU A 29 9.03 -0.18 10.95
N GLU A 30 8.97 -1.50 11.09
CA GLU A 30 10.13 -2.39 10.93
C GLU A 30 10.64 -2.37 9.49
N SER A 31 9.75 -2.46 8.50
CA SER A 31 10.11 -2.35 7.09
C SER A 31 10.76 -1.03 6.73
N LYS A 32 10.35 0.08 7.35
CA LYS A 32 11.01 1.38 7.18
C LYS A 32 12.41 1.38 7.78
N LYS A 33 12.59 0.83 8.99
CA LYS A 33 13.91 0.70 9.64
C LYS A 33 14.85 -0.21 8.85
N ASN A 34 14.31 -1.27 8.25
CA ASN A 34 15.07 -2.26 7.48
C ASN A 34 15.25 -1.89 6.00
N GLY A 35 14.63 -0.79 5.54
CA GLY A 35 14.72 -0.29 4.16
C GLY A 35 13.89 -1.07 3.13
N ASN A 36 12.95 -1.89 3.59
CA ASN A 36 12.02 -2.66 2.78
C ASN A 36 10.81 -1.83 2.31
N ASP A 37 10.49 -0.73 2.99
CA ASP A 37 9.40 0.21 2.69
C ASP A 37 9.35 0.59 1.19
N LYS A 38 10.47 1.02 0.61
CA LYS A 38 10.53 1.44 -0.80
C LYS A 38 10.18 0.32 -1.76
N ARG A 39 10.61 -0.91 -1.45
CA ARG A 39 10.33 -2.10 -2.27
C ARG A 39 8.84 -2.46 -2.19
N ILE A 40 8.26 -2.39 -1.00
CA ILE A 40 6.84 -2.65 -0.76
C ILE A 40 5.99 -1.60 -1.50
N ILE A 41 6.24 -0.31 -1.27
CA ILE A 41 5.51 0.80 -1.92
C ILE A 41 5.54 0.67 -3.44
N LYS A 42 6.74 0.44 -4.02
CA LYS A 42 6.88 0.28 -5.47
C LYS A 42 6.05 -0.89 -6.01
N LYS A 43 6.02 -2.03 -5.29
CA LYS A 43 5.22 -3.18 -5.69
C LYS A 43 3.73 -2.90 -5.54
N CYS A 44 3.30 -2.23 -4.47
CA CYS A 44 1.93 -1.79 -4.28
C CYS A 44 1.47 -0.89 -5.43
N PHE A 45 2.27 0.09 -5.82
CA PHE A 45 1.93 1.03 -6.89
C PHE A 45 1.73 0.33 -8.23
N LYS A 46 2.61 -0.63 -8.54
CA LYS A 46 2.47 -1.46 -9.74
C LYS A 46 1.15 -2.26 -9.73
N VAL A 47 0.80 -2.87 -8.59
CA VAL A 47 -0.48 -3.60 -8.46
C VAL A 47 -1.68 -2.66 -8.60
N ILE A 48 -1.59 -1.44 -8.06
CA ILE A 48 -2.64 -0.43 -8.17
C ILE A 48 -2.86 -0.03 -9.64
N GLU A 49 -1.78 0.25 -10.37
CA GLU A 49 -1.84 0.61 -11.80
C GLU A 49 -2.39 -0.53 -12.67
N GLU A 50 -2.15 -1.79 -12.28
CA GLU A 50 -2.68 -2.98 -12.98
C GLU A 50 -4.16 -3.26 -12.68
N ARG A 51 -4.65 -2.94 -11.46
CA ARG A 51 -6.00 -3.33 -11.01
C ARG A 51 -7.05 -2.23 -11.12
N TYR A 52 -6.66 -0.96 -11.01
CA TYR A 52 -7.60 0.16 -10.93
C TYR A 52 -7.51 0.98 -12.22
N PRO A 53 -8.59 1.10 -13.00
CA PRO A 53 -8.56 1.86 -14.25
C PRO A 53 -8.64 3.38 -14.05
N ASP A 54 -9.20 3.85 -12.93
CA ASP A 54 -9.38 5.28 -12.65
C ASP A 54 -8.14 5.88 -11.97
N PHE A 55 -7.56 6.90 -12.60
CA PHE A 55 -6.36 7.57 -12.09
C PHE A 55 -6.57 8.24 -10.73
N LYS A 56 -7.75 8.84 -10.48
CA LYS A 56 -8.00 9.52 -9.19
C LYS A 56 -8.12 8.51 -8.05
N GLU A 57 -8.70 7.35 -8.32
CA GLU A 57 -8.75 6.23 -7.37
C GLU A 57 -7.36 5.68 -7.09
N GLN A 58 -6.54 5.47 -8.14
CA GLN A 58 -5.14 5.05 -7.97
C GLN A 58 -4.38 5.99 -7.04
N GLU A 59 -4.42 7.30 -7.30
CA GLU A 59 -3.69 8.30 -6.49
C GLU A 59 -4.14 8.30 -5.03
N LYS A 60 -5.44 8.13 -4.76
CA LYS A 60 -5.95 8.03 -3.39
C LYS A 60 -5.37 6.81 -2.67
N ILE A 61 -5.39 5.63 -3.30
CA ILE A 61 -4.89 4.39 -2.68
C ILE A 61 -3.37 4.49 -2.48
N LYS A 62 -2.63 4.99 -3.48
CA LYS A 62 -1.19 5.23 -3.40
C LYS A 62 -0.84 6.10 -2.20
N HIS A 63 -1.54 7.23 -2.04
CA HIS A 63 -1.34 8.14 -0.93
C HIS A 63 -1.61 7.48 0.43
N TYR A 64 -2.66 6.65 0.53
CA TYR A 64 -2.92 5.89 1.75
C TYR A 64 -1.78 4.93 2.11
N ILE A 65 -1.23 4.23 1.13
CA ILE A 65 -0.11 3.31 1.36
C ILE A 65 1.13 4.07 1.82
N GLU A 66 1.46 5.19 1.19
CA GLU A 66 2.59 6.03 1.62
C GLU A 66 2.41 6.54 3.07
N ASN A 67 1.18 6.92 3.43
CA ASN A 67 0.88 7.38 4.78
C ASN A 67 1.08 6.27 5.84
N ILE A 68 0.85 5.00 5.51
CA ILE A 68 1.10 3.87 6.43
C ILE A 68 2.59 3.79 6.82
N PHE A 69 3.50 4.09 5.89
CA PHE A 69 4.94 4.10 6.14
C PHE A 69 5.46 5.46 6.63
N SER A 70 4.63 6.50 6.65
CA SER A 70 5.03 7.86 7.05
C SER A 70 4.74 8.18 8.52
N GLN A 71 3.89 7.38 9.17
CA GLN A 71 3.73 7.36 10.64
C GLN A 71 5.00 6.83 11.32
#